data_AF-G0R5T6-F1
#
_entry.id   AF-G0R5T6-F1
#
_cell.length_a   1.000
_cell.length_b   1.000
_cell.length_c   1.000
_cell.angle_alpha   90.00
_cell.angle_beta   90.00
_cell.angle_gamma   90.00
#
_symmetry.space_group_name_H-M   'P 1'
#
loop_
_entity.id
_entity.type
_entity.pdbx_description
1 polymer ?
#
loop_
_entity_poly.entity_id
_entity_poly.type
_entity_poly.pdbx_seq_one_letter_code
_entity_poly.pdbx_strand_id
1 'polypeptide(L)'
;MSKSSSNTQNSPQNINDVDKQMIKKLLNEEYLEENELKYEDQVQELTVSSIPGTTVSFIKCKNKNLGTNIYDTPGIPNIRQMTYYFENKNHVKTIVVDREIKPKKIHFGPDLTLFIGGLVRIDHLEGLFFY
;
A
#
# COMPACT_ATOMS: atom_id res chain seq x y z
N MET A 1 23.38 48.33 -43.62
CA MET A 1 21.96 48.07 -43.92
C MET A 1 21.66 46.59 -43.69
N SER A 2 20.55 46.34 -43.00
CA SER A 2 19.78 45.09 -42.86
C SER A 2 20.51 43.80 -42.44
N LYS A 3 20.18 43.31 -41.24
CA LYS A 3 19.77 41.92 -41.01
C LYS A 3 18.84 41.83 -39.79
N SER A 4 17.83 41.01 -39.97
CA SER A 4 16.71 40.64 -39.10
C SER A 4 17.14 39.91 -37.83
N SER A 5 16.30 39.95 -36.79
CA SER A 5 15.81 38.75 -36.08
C SER A 5 14.68 39.12 -35.11
N SER A 6 13.57 38.41 -35.29
CA SER A 6 12.33 38.36 -34.52
C SER A 6 12.51 37.72 -33.14
N ASN A 7 11.75 38.16 -32.14
CA ASN A 7 11.02 37.22 -31.28
C ASN A 7 9.82 37.89 -30.59
N THR A 8 8.62 37.49 -30.99
CA THR A 8 7.34 37.84 -30.39
C THR A 8 7.16 37.10 -29.06
N GLN A 9 7.23 37.83 -27.94
CA GLN A 9 6.61 37.38 -26.69
C GLN A 9 5.13 37.78 -26.71
N ASN A 10 4.27 36.87 -27.14
CA ASN A 10 2.83 36.99 -26.87
C ASN A 10 2.61 36.68 -25.39
N SER A 11 2.38 37.73 -24.61
CA SER A 11 1.89 37.65 -23.23
C SER A 11 0.54 36.92 -23.22
N PRO A 12 0.25 36.03 -22.25
CA PRO A 12 -1.04 35.36 -22.18
C PRO A 12 -2.16 36.41 -22.09
N GLN A 13 -3.16 36.26 -22.94
CA GLN A 13 -4.34 37.11 -23.00
C GLN A 13 -4.98 37.21 -21.61
N ASN A 14 -5.31 38.43 -21.20
CA ASN A 14 -5.88 38.75 -19.91
C ASN A 14 -7.23 38.03 -19.79
N ILE A 15 -7.31 37.00 -18.94
CA ILE A 15 -8.50 36.15 -18.78
C ILE A 15 -9.67 37.00 -18.28
N ASN A 16 -10.79 36.99 -19.00
CA ASN A 16 -11.98 37.78 -18.69
C ASN A 16 -12.63 37.30 -17.38
N ASP A 17 -13.36 38.17 -16.68
CA ASP A 17 -13.87 37.89 -15.34
C ASP A 17 -14.87 36.71 -15.28
N VAL A 18 -15.52 36.40 -16.41
CA VAL A 18 -16.39 35.23 -16.58
C VAL A 18 -15.58 33.93 -16.55
N ASP A 19 -14.41 33.90 -17.20
CA ASP A 19 -13.52 32.75 -17.22
C ASP A 19 -12.88 32.53 -15.84
N LYS A 20 -12.56 33.61 -15.12
CA LYS A 20 -12.12 33.54 -13.71
C LYS A 20 -13.21 32.97 -12.81
N GLN A 21 -14.48 33.32 -13.02
CA GLN A 21 -15.60 32.76 -12.26
C GLN A 21 -15.83 31.27 -12.58
N MET A 22 -15.70 30.87 -13.84
CA MET A 22 -15.82 29.47 -14.24
C MET A 22 -14.67 28.63 -13.67
N ILE A 23 -13.45 29.16 -13.68
CA ILE A 23 -12.28 28.54 -13.05
C ILE A 23 -12.46 28.44 -11.53
N LYS A 24 -12.96 29.49 -10.85
CA LYS A 24 -13.31 29.45 -9.42
C LYS A 24 -14.34 28.37 -9.08
N LYS A 25 -15.33 28.17 -9.96
CA LYS A 25 -16.38 27.16 -9.80
C LYS A 25 -15.87 25.74 -10.05
N LEU A 26 -14.91 25.57 -10.98
CA LEU A 26 -14.23 24.30 -11.23
C LEU A 26 -13.21 23.94 -10.14
N LEU A 27 -12.58 24.95 -9.54
CA LEU A 27 -11.63 24.82 -8.42
C LEU A 27 -12.31 24.74 -7.05
N ASN A 28 -13.64 24.89 -7.00
CA ASN A 28 -14.44 24.84 -5.78
C ASN A 28 -13.91 25.81 -4.68
N GLU A 29 -13.45 27.00 -5.08
CA GLU A 29 -12.80 27.97 -4.18
C GLU A 29 -13.76 28.66 -3.20
N GLU A 30 -15.07 28.41 -3.29
CA GLU A 30 -16.06 28.82 -2.27
C GLU A 30 -15.93 28.01 -0.96
N TYR A 31 -15.07 26.98 -0.94
CA TYR A 31 -14.71 26.19 0.25
C TYR A 31 -13.38 26.61 0.92
N LEU A 32 -12.69 27.64 0.42
CA LEU A 32 -11.32 27.97 0.86
C LEU A 32 -11.18 29.23 1.72
N GLU A 33 -12.24 29.97 2.01
CA GLU A 33 -12.21 31.05 2.99
C GLU A 33 -12.98 30.64 4.26
N GLU A 34 -12.29 30.72 5.40
CA GLU A 34 -12.81 30.50 6.76
C GLU A 34 -13.16 29.06 7.19
N ASN A 35 -12.26 28.12 6.91
CA ASN A 35 -11.96 27.13 7.94
C ASN A 35 -10.53 27.37 8.40
N GLU A 36 -10.40 28.21 9.43
CA GLU A 36 -9.25 28.24 10.31
C GLU A 36 -8.73 26.82 10.52
N LEU A 37 -7.41 26.69 10.51
CA LEU A 37 -6.67 25.48 10.85
C LEU A 37 -7.14 24.91 12.19
N LYS A 38 -8.24 24.17 12.19
CA LYS A 38 -8.40 23.02 13.07
C LYS A 38 -7.32 22.06 12.58
N TYR A 39 -6.16 22.14 13.22
CA TYR A 39 -5.32 20.96 13.41
C TYR A 39 -6.14 19.97 14.20
N GLU A 40 -7.08 19.36 13.49
CA GLU A 40 -7.73 18.18 13.94
C GLU A 40 -6.62 17.14 13.82
N ASP A 41 -6.00 16.85 14.96
CA ASP A 41 -5.42 15.56 15.24
C ASP A 41 -6.56 14.53 15.07
N GLN A 42 -7.02 14.33 13.83
CA GLN A 42 -7.88 13.22 13.49
C GLN A 42 -6.98 12.02 13.68
N VAL A 43 -7.12 11.39 14.84
CA VAL A 43 -6.62 10.06 15.11
C VAL A 43 -7.36 9.16 14.11
N GLN A 44 -6.81 9.06 12.91
CA GLN A 44 -7.34 8.17 11.89
C GLN A 44 -7.15 6.75 12.42
N GLU A 45 -8.24 6.04 12.63
CA GLU A 45 -8.21 4.70 13.21
C GLU A 45 -7.42 3.76 12.29
N LEU A 46 -6.32 3.21 12.81
CA LEU A 46 -5.48 2.28 12.07
C LEU A 46 -6.23 0.95 11.96
N THR A 47 -6.68 0.63 10.74
CA THR A 47 -7.51 -0.55 10.48
C THR A 47 -6.76 -1.56 9.62
N VAL A 48 -6.53 -2.74 10.20
CA VAL A 48 -6.04 -3.91 9.47
C VAL A 48 -7.19 -4.65 8.81
N SER A 49 -6.95 -5.18 7.60
CA SER A 49 -7.91 -5.95 6.84
C SER A 49 -8.00 -7.39 7.33
N SER A 50 -8.96 -8.14 6.79
CA SER A 50 -9.04 -9.57 7.04
C SER A 50 -7.97 -10.40 6.31
N ILE A 51 -7.24 -9.80 5.36
CA ILE A 51 -6.02 -10.39 4.83
C ILE A 51 -4.92 -10.10 5.85
N PRO A 52 -4.22 -11.12 6.35
CA PRO A 52 -3.20 -10.92 7.38
C PRO A 52 -2.18 -9.86 6.96
N GLY A 53 -2.08 -8.79 7.74
CA GLY A 53 -1.03 -7.78 7.55
C GLY A 53 -1.28 -6.77 6.42
N THR A 54 -2.50 -6.61 5.90
CA THR A 54 -2.81 -5.52 4.97
C THR A 54 -3.77 -4.49 5.57
N THR A 55 -3.82 -3.29 5.01
CA THR A 55 -4.72 -2.20 5.43
C THR A 55 -6.04 -2.21 4.66
N VAL A 56 -7.13 -1.75 5.31
CA VAL A 56 -8.45 -1.58 4.64
C VAL A 56 -8.61 -0.18 4.09
N SER A 57 -8.16 0.82 4.85
CA SER A 57 -8.42 2.22 4.58
C SER A 57 -7.17 2.91 4.06
N PHE A 58 -7.37 3.94 3.25
CA PHE A 58 -6.28 4.82 2.85
C PHE A 58 -5.86 5.68 4.05
N ILE A 59 -4.59 5.63 4.44
CA ILE A 59 -4.08 6.34 5.62
C ILE A 59 -3.06 7.39 5.17
N LYS A 60 -3.21 8.61 5.69
CA LYS A 60 -2.26 9.71 5.45
C LYS A 60 -1.50 10.02 6.73
N CYS A 61 -0.19 9.80 6.72
CA CYS A 61 0.70 10.11 7.83
C CYS A 61 1.62 11.27 7.48
N LYS A 62 1.67 12.32 8.32
CA LYS A 62 2.64 13.41 8.15
C LYS A 62 4.00 13.01 8.72
N ASN A 63 5.04 13.06 7.91
CA ASN A 63 6.42 12.92 8.38
C ASN A 63 6.95 14.31 8.77
N LYS A 64 6.91 14.61 10.07
CA LYS A 64 7.35 15.91 10.62
C LYS A 64 8.84 16.22 10.33
N ASN A 65 9.69 15.19 10.23
CA ASN A 65 11.13 15.36 10.03
C ASN A 65 11.48 15.65 8.57
N LEU A 66 10.72 15.09 7.62
CA LEU A 66 10.97 15.25 6.19
C LEU A 66 10.06 16.28 5.51
N GLY A 67 9.04 16.79 6.22
CA GLY A 67 8.04 17.69 5.65
C GLY A 67 7.16 17.04 4.58
N THR A 68 7.19 15.71 4.47
CA THR A 68 6.48 14.93 3.45
C THR A 68 5.27 14.19 4.03
N ASN A 69 4.37 13.75 3.16
CA ASN A 69 3.27 12.86 3.53
C ASN A 69 3.60 11.43 3.11
N ILE A 70 3.30 10.47 3.97
CA ILE A 70 3.30 9.03 3.67
C ILE A 70 1.84 8.63 3.46
N TYR A 71 1.60 7.94 2.36
CA TYR A 71 0.29 7.42 2.02
C TYR A 71 0.34 5.90 2.06
N ASP A 72 -0.40 5.30 2.99
CA ASP A 72 -0.61 3.87 3.06
C ASP A 72 -1.89 3.52 2.29
N THR A 73 -1.77 2.60 1.35
CA THR A 73 -2.86 2.24 0.44
C THR A 73 -3.54 0.96 0.90
N PRO A 74 -4.86 0.83 0.74
CA PRO A 74 -5.55 -0.43 0.98
C PRO A 74 -4.87 -1.61 0.28
N GLY A 75 -4.73 -2.73 0.98
CA GLY A 75 -4.08 -3.92 0.45
C GLY A 75 -4.91 -4.63 -0.61
N ILE A 76 -4.27 -4.99 -1.72
CA ILE A 76 -4.89 -5.77 -2.80
C ILE A 76 -4.87 -7.26 -2.43
N PRO A 77 -6.01 -7.98 -2.47
CA PRO A 77 -6.04 -9.43 -2.24
C PRO A 77 -5.26 -10.19 -3.31
N ASN A 78 -4.34 -11.05 -2.89
CA ASN A 78 -3.70 -12.01 -3.78
C ASN A 78 -4.46 -13.35 -3.73
N ILE A 79 -5.22 -13.66 -4.78
CA ILE A 79 -6.01 -14.90 -4.87
C ILE A 79 -5.15 -16.19 -4.93
N ARG A 80 -3.85 -16.07 -5.25
CA ARG A 80 -2.93 -17.22 -5.31
C ARG A 80 -2.27 -17.53 -3.98
N GLN A 81 -2.45 -16.68 -2.97
CA GLN A 81 -1.85 -16.89 -1.66
C GLN A 81 -2.54 -18.04 -0.91
N MET A 82 -1.78 -18.78 -0.10
CA MET A 82 -2.30 -19.93 0.65
C MET A 82 -3.48 -19.56 1.57
N THR A 83 -3.47 -18.37 2.18
CA THR A 83 -4.52 -17.92 3.09
C THR A 83 -5.88 -17.72 2.41
N TYR A 84 -5.91 -17.53 1.08
CA TYR A 84 -7.15 -17.36 0.32
C TYR A 84 -7.98 -18.64 0.25
N TYR A 85 -7.35 -19.82 0.32
CA TYR A 85 -8.04 -21.10 0.21
C TYR A 85 -8.76 -21.53 1.51
N PHE A 86 -8.65 -20.76 2.59
CA PHE A 86 -9.35 -21.05 3.84
C PHE A 86 -10.74 -20.41 3.85
N GLU A 87 -11.78 -21.23 3.95
CA GLU A 87 -13.16 -20.75 4.10
C GLU A 87 -13.38 -20.02 5.44
N ASN A 88 -12.78 -20.55 6.52
CA ASN A 88 -12.86 -19.97 7.85
C ASN A 88 -11.63 -19.11 8.15
N LYS A 89 -11.85 -17.80 8.35
CA LYS A 89 -10.80 -16.84 8.71
C LYS A 89 -10.04 -17.21 10.00
N ASN A 90 -10.65 -17.94 10.92
CA ASN A 90 -9.97 -18.39 12.14
C ASN A 90 -8.91 -19.46 11.87
N HIS A 91 -9.02 -20.25 10.80
CA HIS A 91 -7.99 -21.23 10.43
C HIS A 91 -6.74 -20.54 9.89
N VAL A 92 -6.89 -19.39 9.22
CA VAL A 92 -5.75 -18.58 8.74
C VAL A 92 -4.84 -18.20 9.91
N LYS A 93 -5.39 -17.92 11.10
CA LYS A 93 -4.60 -17.59 12.29
C LYS A 93 -3.65 -18.71 12.73
N THR A 94 -3.93 -19.97 12.40
CA THR A 94 -3.06 -21.10 12.77
C THR A 94 -1.81 -21.23 11.91
N ILE A 95 -1.80 -20.62 10.72
CA ILE A 95 -0.70 -20.69 9.75
C ILE A 95 0.08 -19.38 9.67
N VAL A 96 -0.49 -18.29 10.19
CA VAL A 96 0.18 -17.00 10.29
C VAL A 96 1.23 -17.07 11.39
N VAL A 97 2.44 -16.63 11.04
CA VAL A 97 3.58 -16.58 11.94
C VAL A 97 3.47 -15.30 12.77
N ASP A 98 3.13 -15.45 14.06
CA ASP A 98 2.97 -14.34 15.01
C ASP A 98 4.26 -14.03 15.79
N ARG A 99 5.21 -14.94 15.75
CA ARG A 99 6.48 -14.91 16.50
C ARG A 99 7.60 -15.48 15.65
N GLU A 100 8.83 -15.22 16.07
CA GLU A 100 10.01 -15.76 15.42
C GLU A 100 9.93 -17.29 15.26
N ILE A 101 10.22 -17.77 14.05
CA ILE A 101 10.24 -19.20 13.73
C ILE A 101 11.53 -19.79 14.28
N LYS A 102 11.42 -20.63 15.31
CA LYS A 102 12.56 -21.41 15.80
C LYS A 102 12.91 -22.51 14.79
N PRO A 103 14.16 -22.57 14.28
CA PRO A 103 14.56 -23.63 13.36
C PRO A 103 14.40 -25.01 14.02
N LYS A 104 13.72 -25.93 13.34
CA LYS A 104 13.66 -27.34 13.74
C LYS A 104 14.52 -28.17 12.79
N LYS A 105 15.46 -28.91 13.35
CA LYS A 105 16.27 -29.88 12.60
C LYS A 105 15.54 -31.21 12.60
N ILE A 106 15.40 -31.79 11.41
CA ILE A 106 14.84 -33.12 11.20
C ILE A 106 15.87 -33.88 10.37
N HIS A 107 16.30 -35.05 10.84
CA HIS A 107 17.13 -35.93 10.03
C HIS A 107 16.22 -36.70 9.08
N PHE A 108 16.46 -36.56 7.78
CA PHE A 108 15.67 -37.20 6.73
C PHE A 108 16.37 -38.48 6.26
N GLY A 109 15.68 -39.60 6.35
CA GLY A 109 16.08 -40.85 5.70
C GLY A 109 15.47 -40.96 4.29
N PRO A 110 15.91 -41.96 3.50
CA PRO A 110 15.23 -42.31 2.25
C PRO A 110 13.75 -42.64 2.52
N ASP A 111 12.88 -42.31 1.57
CA ASP A 111 11.43 -42.57 1.57
C ASP A 111 10.61 -41.89 2.69
N LEU A 112 11.15 -40.86 3.33
CA LEU A 112 10.41 -40.08 4.32
C LEU A 112 9.62 -38.94 3.67
N THR A 113 8.34 -38.85 4.01
CA THR A 113 7.46 -37.71 3.68
C THR A 113 7.20 -36.88 4.92
N LEU A 114 7.46 -35.58 4.86
CA LEU A 114 7.07 -34.62 5.89
C LEU A 114 5.78 -33.91 5.50
N PHE A 115 4.83 -33.90 6.42
CA PHE A 115 3.62 -33.11 6.34
C PHE A 115 3.69 -31.91 7.29
N ILE A 116 3.39 -30.73 6.78
CA ILE A 116 3.19 -29.51 7.59
C ILE A 116 1.67 -29.32 7.70
N GLY A 117 1.09 -29.89 8.75
CA GLY A 117 -0.36 -30.02 8.87
C GLY A 117 -0.93 -30.74 7.64
N GLY A 118 -2.02 -30.21 7.08
CA GLY A 118 -2.60 -30.67 5.80
C GLY A 118 -2.26 -29.78 4.60
N LEU A 119 -1.24 -28.93 4.69
CA LEU A 119 -1.03 -27.82 3.74
C LEU A 119 0.15 -28.02 2.82
N VAL A 120 1.23 -28.60 3.34
CA VAL A 120 2.46 -28.83 2.59
C VAL A 120 2.89 -30.28 2.79
N ARG A 121 3.26 -30.92 1.68
CA ARG A 121 3.88 -32.24 1.63
C ARG A 121 5.27 -32.07 1.04
N ILE A 122 6.27 -32.59 1.74
CA ILE A 122 7.66 -32.61 1.29
C ILE A 122 8.08 -34.08 1.23
N ASP A 123 8.31 -34.58 0.02
CA ASP A 123 8.79 -35.95 -0.20
C ASP A 123 10.30 -35.93 -0.45
N HIS A 124 11.03 -36.74 0.32
CA HIS A 124 12.44 -37.00 0.03
C HIS A 124 12.55 -38.20 -0.91
N LEU A 125 12.78 -37.91 -2.19
CA LEU A 125 12.91 -38.94 -3.22
C LEU A 125 14.31 -39.55 -3.22
N GLU A 126 15.35 -38.72 -3.35
CA GLU A 126 16.74 -39.16 -3.45
C GLU A 126 17.71 -38.10 -2.90
N GLY A 127 18.90 -38.56 -2.49
CA GLY A 127 19.98 -37.70 -1.98
C GLY A 127 20.50 -38.13 -0.60
N LEU A 128 21.78 -37.92 -0.34
CA LEU A 128 22.37 -38.04 1.00
C LEU A 128 22.65 -36.64 1.56
N PHE A 129 22.19 -36.37 2.77
CA PHE A 129 22.56 -35.18 3.52
C PHE A 129 23.95 -35.40 4.14
N PHE A 130 24.96 -34.72 3.62
CA PHE A 130 26.25 -34.57 4.28
C PHE A 130 26.25 -33.26 5.07
N TYR A 131 26.52 -33.33 6.37
CA TYR A 131 26.66 -32.18 7.27
C TYR A 131 28.12 -31.80 7.44
#